data_AF-A0A6P0M3Q8-F1
#
_entry.id   AF-A0A6P0M3Q8-F1
#
_cell.length_a   1.000
_cell.length_b   1.000
_cell.length_c   1.000
_cell.angle_alpha   90.00
_cell.angle_beta   90.00
_cell.angle_gamma   90.00
#
_symmetry.space_group_name_H-M   'P 1'
#
loop_
_entity.id
_entity.type
_entity.pdbx_description
1 polymer ?
#
loop_
_entity_poly.entity_id
_entity_poly.type
_entity_poly.pdbx_seq_one_letter_code
_entity_poly.pdbx_strand_id
1 'polypeptide(L)'
;MENQLVQPRVLVRRVTLIVLVALLAISLSLIGIPMMQDSDPYVQKVLSLNGDPVRGNAIFQINCAGCHGANGDGNVGPSLLNISKRKSDVSLIQQVISGRTPPMPKFQPQTRDMADLLSYLEKL
;
A
#
# COMPACT_ATOMS: atom_id res chain seq x y z
N MET A 1 -32.14 -9.08 55.25
CA MET A 1 -31.34 -9.68 54.16
C MET A 1 -31.60 -8.84 52.91
N GLU A 2 -31.13 -7.60 52.91
CA GLU A 2 -31.43 -6.63 51.87
C GLU A 2 -30.80 -7.02 50.53
N ASN A 3 -31.69 -7.07 49.55
CA ASN A 3 -31.41 -7.24 48.14
C ASN A 3 -30.66 -6.01 47.60
N GLN A 4 -29.32 -6.00 47.72
CA GLN A 4 -28.42 -4.96 47.19
C GLN A 4 -28.31 -4.96 45.64
N LEU A 5 -29.22 -5.64 44.92
CA LEU A 5 -29.03 -5.93 43.49
C LEU A 5 -29.08 -4.71 42.55
N VAL A 6 -29.58 -3.53 42.96
CA VAL A 6 -29.66 -2.39 42.03
C VAL A 6 -29.55 -1.04 42.75
N GLN A 7 -28.36 -0.63 43.19
CA GLN A 7 -28.14 0.82 43.41
C GLN A 7 -27.92 1.50 42.05
N PRO A 8 -28.74 2.49 41.64
CA PRO A 8 -28.67 3.11 40.31
C PRO A 8 -27.29 3.72 40.01
N ARG A 9 -26.56 4.18 41.03
CA ARG A 9 -25.18 4.68 40.91
C ARG A 9 -24.18 3.61 40.44
N VAL A 10 -24.34 2.36 40.90
CA VAL A 10 -23.44 1.24 40.54
C VAL A 10 -23.73 0.77 39.12
N LEU A 11 -25.01 0.72 38.73
CA LEU A 11 -25.43 0.38 37.38
C LEU A 11 -24.94 1.42 36.35
N VAL A 12 -25.14 2.71 36.64
CA VAL A 12 -24.65 3.81 35.77
C VAL A 12 -23.14 3.73 35.61
N ARG A 13 -22.37 3.57 36.70
CA ARG A 13 -20.90 3.43 36.63
C ARG A 13 -20.46 2.25 35.77
N ARG A 14 -21.12 1.09 35.89
CA ARG A 14 -20.82 -0.10 35.06
C ARG A 14 -21.12 0.15 33.58
N VAL A 15 -22.27 0.75 33.27
CA VAL A 15 -22.65 1.09 31.89
C VAL A 15 -21.67 2.09 31.29
N THR A 16 -21.28 3.14 32.02
CA THR A 16 -20.29 4.12 31.55
C THR A 16 -18.94 3.47 31.25
N LEU A 17 -18.46 2.58 32.12
CA LEU A 17 -17.21 1.85 31.90
C LEU A 17 -17.29 0.94 30.65
N ILE A 18 -18.39 0.22 30.47
CA ILE A 18 -18.60 -0.64 29.30
C ILE A 18 -18.59 0.19 28.01
N VAL A 19 -19.28 1.33 28.00
CA VAL A 19 -19.31 2.23 26.83
C VAL A 19 -17.91 2.78 26.54
N LEU A 20 -17.16 3.23 27.55
CA LEU A 20 -15.79 3.73 27.36
C LEU A 20 -14.87 2.66 26.78
N VAL A 21 -14.93 1.42 27.30
CA VAL A 21 -14.12 0.30 26.78
C VAL A 21 -14.53 -0.06 25.35
N ALA A 22 -15.82 -0.06 25.03
CA ALA A 22 -16.30 -0.33 23.68
C ALA A 22 -15.84 0.75 22.69
N LEU A 23 -15.93 2.03 23.05
CA LEU A 23 -15.45 3.15 22.22
C LEU A 23 -13.92 3.08 22.02
N LEU A 24 -13.18 2.72 23.07
CA LEU A 24 -11.74 2.51 22.98
C LEU A 24 -11.40 1.34 22.03
N ALA A 25 -12.07 0.20 22.17
CA ALA A 25 -11.85 -0.96 21.30
C ALA A 25 -12.21 -0.67 19.83
N ILE A 26 -13.28 0.07 19.58
CA ILE A 26 -13.70 0.49 18.24
C ILE A 26 -12.64 1.43 17.64
N SER A 27 -12.18 2.44 18.39
CA SER A 27 -11.14 3.37 17.91
C SER A 27 -9.80 2.65 17.63
N LEU A 28 -9.36 1.75 18.51
CA LEU A 28 -8.17 0.91 18.27
C LEU A 28 -8.35 0.01 17.04
N SER A 29 -9.53 -0.54 16.81
CA SER A 29 -9.78 -1.41 15.65
C SER A 29 -9.77 -0.60 14.35
N LEU A 30 -10.44 0.56 14.33
CA LEU A 30 -10.49 1.43 13.15
C LEU A 30 -9.10 1.98 12.76
N ILE A 31 -8.23 2.23 13.73
CA ILE A 31 -6.88 2.75 13.51
C ILE A 31 -5.85 1.61 13.31
N GLY A 32 -5.97 0.54 14.08
CA GLY A 32 -4.98 -0.55 14.13
C GLY A 32 -5.05 -1.53 12.96
N ILE A 33 -6.25 -1.84 12.46
CA ILE A 33 -6.44 -2.75 11.32
C ILE A 33 -5.72 -2.25 10.04
N PRO A 34 -5.89 -1.00 9.58
CA PRO A 34 -5.20 -0.54 8.38
C PRO A 34 -3.67 -0.53 8.55
N MET A 35 -3.15 -0.32 9.77
CA MET A 35 -1.71 -0.33 10.05
C MET A 35 -1.07 -1.72 9.95
N MET A 36 -1.85 -2.79 10.14
CA MET A 36 -1.37 -4.16 10.01
C MET A 36 -1.44 -4.70 8.58
N GLN A 37 -2.24 -4.08 7.71
CA GLN A 37 -2.52 -4.59 6.37
C GLN A 37 -1.39 -4.33 5.35
N ASP A 38 -0.43 -3.45 5.66
CA ASP A 38 0.71 -3.09 4.80
C ASP A 38 1.91 -4.06 4.88
N SER A 39 1.77 -5.20 5.57
CA SER A 39 2.85 -6.20 5.70
C SER A 39 2.92 -7.17 4.52
N ASP A 40 2.79 -6.70 3.28
CA ASP A 40 2.99 -7.56 2.10
C ASP A 40 4.48 -7.98 2.03
N PRO A 41 4.82 -9.27 2.23
CA PRO A 41 6.20 -9.73 2.24
C PRO A 41 6.94 -9.44 0.93
N TYR A 42 6.22 -9.40 -0.19
CA TYR A 42 6.79 -9.06 -1.48
C TYR A 42 7.22 -7.58 -1.50
N VAL A 43 6.33 -6.67 -1.10
CA VAL A 43 6.63 -5.22 -1.04
C VAL A 43 7.81 -4.97 -0.11
N GLN A 44 7.80 -5.56 1.08
CA GLN A 44 8.91 -5.43 2.04
C GLN A 44 10.23 -5.93 1.45
N LYS A 45 10.21 -7.06 0.74
CA LYS A 45 11.41 -7.59 0.10
C LYS A 45 11.92 -6.67 -1.00
N VAL A 46 11.05 -6.15 -1.86
CA VAL A 46 11.42 -5.19 -2.92
C VAL A 46 12.08 -3.96 -2.31
N LEU A 47 11.44 -3.33 -1.32
CA LEU A 47 11.93 -2.09 -0.70
C LEU A 47 13.23 -2.27 0.11
N SER A 48 13.54 -3.50 0.52
CA SER A 48 14.82 -3.81 1.19
C SER A 48 16.03 -3.91 0.25
N LEU A 49 15.81 -3.88 -1.07
CA LEU A 49 16.85 -4.05 -2.07
C LEU A 49 17.28 -2.70 -2.64
N ASN A 50 18.58 -2.54 -2.86
CA ASN A 50 19.09 -1.48 -3.73
C ASN A 50 18.91 -1.93 -5.19
N GLY A 51 18.12 -1.19 -5.95
CA GLY A 51 17.86 -1.47 -7.36
C GLY A 51 18.96 -0.94 -8.29
N ASP A 52 19.10 -1.59 -9.44
CA ASP A 52 19.96 -1.17 -10.54
C ASP A 52 19.12 -0.48 -11.63
N PRO A 53 19.27 0.84 -11.83
CA PRO A 53 18.50 1.59 -12.83
C PRO A 53 18.82 1.20 -14.28
N VAL A 54 19.99 0.63 -14.57
CA VAL A 54 20.33 0.14 -15.92
C VAL A 54 19.52 -1.11 -16.23
N ARG A 55 19.43 -2.04 -15.29
CA ARG A 55 18.55 -3.21 -15.40
C ARG A 55 17.08 -2.81 -15.41
N GLY A 56 16.70 -1.83 -14.59
CA GLY A 56 15.36 -1.25 -14.57
C GLY A 56 14.93 -0.67 -15.91
N ASN A 57 15.83 0.04 -16.60
CA ASN A 57 15.58 0.54 -17.94
C ASN A 57 15.29 -0.61 -18.92
N ALA A 58 16.10 -1.68 -18.91
CA ALA A 58 15.86 -2.82 -19.79
C ALA A 58 14.48 -3.47 -19.54
N ILE A 59 14.10 -3.64 -18.27
CA ILE A 59 12.77 -4.13 -17.88
C ILE A 59 11.67 -3.21 -18.41
N PHE A 60 11.84 -1.89 -18.23
CA PHE A 60 10.89 -0.88 -18.71
C PHE A 60 10.73 -0.93 -20.24
N GLN A 61 11.83 -1.02 -20.99
CA GLN A 61 11.78 -1.08 -22.45
C GLN A 61 11.01 -2.32 -22.95
N ILE A 62 11.21 -3.47 -22.30
CA ILE A 62 10.57 -4.73 -22.69
C ILE A 62 9.08 -4.74 -22.33
N ASN A 63 8.71 -4.23 -21.15
CA ASN A 63 7.38 -4.48 -20.57
C ASN A 63 6.46 -3.25 -20.52
N CYS A 64 7.00 -2.02 -20.53
CA CYS A 64 6.26 -0.81 -20.19
C CYS A 64 6.25 0.22 -21.33
N ALA A 65 7.37 0.36 -22.05
CA ALA A 65 7.57 1.39 -23.07
C ALA A 65 6.55 1.33 -24.21
N GLY A 66 6.05 0.15 -24.57
CA GLY A 66 5.04 -0.01 -25.63
C GLY A 66 3.77 0.80 -25.36
N CYS A 67 3.36 0.95 -24.10
CA CYS A 67 2.20 1.75 -23.71
C CYS A 67 2.58 3.13 -23.16
N HIS A 68 3.67 3.23 -22.39
CA HIS A 68 4.05 4.46 -21.69
C HIS A 68 5.08 5.32 -22.45
N GLY A 69 5.43 4.96 -23.68
CA GLY A 69 6.46 5.65 -24.48
C GLY A 69 7.87 5.19 -24.13
N ALA A 70 8.78 5.23 -25.12
CA ALA A 70 10.17 4.80 -24.96
C ALA A 70 10.91 5.60 -23.87
N ASN A 71 10.53 6.87 -23.69
CA ASN A 71 11.08 7.76 -22.68
C ASN A 71 10.16 7.91 -21.46
N GLY A 72 9.07 7.15 -21.36
CA GLY A 72 8.07 7.34 -20.31
C GLY A 72 7.21 8.60 -20.48
N ASP A 73 7.21 9.21 -21.66
CA ASP A 73 6.48 10.42 -22.02
C ASP A 73 4.98 10.19 -22.26
N GLY A 74 4.54 8.93 -22.29
CA GLY A 74 3.15 8.53 -22.47
C GLY A 74 2.80 8.27 -23.94
N ASN A 75 1.85 7.36 -24.16
CA ASN A 75 1.27 7.08 -25.46
C ASN A 75 -0.16 6.55 -25.25
N VAL A 76 -0.32 5.23 -25.19
CA VAL A 76 -1.58 4.58 -24.80
C VAL A 76 -1.81 4.74 -23.29
N GLY A 77 -0.76 4.54 -22.51
CA GLY A 77 -0.72 4.79 -21.07
C GLY A 77 -0.26 6.22 -20.75
N PRO A 78 -0.54 6.71 -19.53
CA PRO A 78 -0.14 8.04 -19.11
C PRO A 78 1.38 8.20 -19.04
N SER A 79 1.84 9.45 -19.06
CA SER A 79 3.25 9.78 -18.80
C SER A 79 3.69 9.33 -17.41
N LEU A 80 4.89 8.75 -17.34
CA LEU A 80 5.59 8.31 -16.15
C LEU A 80 6.77 9.22 -15.79
N LEU A 81 6.98 10.32 -16.54
CA LEU A 81 7.97 11.34 -16.17
C LEU A 81 7.67 11.89 -14.77
N ASN A 82 8.67 12.01 -13.91
CA ASN A 82 8.56 12.43 -12.51
C ASN A 82 7.54 11.62 -11.68
N ILE A 83 7.28 10.35 -12.01
CA ILE A 83 6.26 9.57 -11.31
C ILE A 83 6.60 9.35 -9.83
N SER A 84 7.88 9.24 -9.48
CA SER A 84 8.39 9.15 -8.10
C SER A 84 8.02 10.36 -7.24
N LYS A 85 7.82 11.54 -7.84
CA LYS A 85 7.33 12.74 -7.13
C LYS A 85 5.82 12.71 -6.88
N ARG A 86 5.07 11.87 -7.61
CA ARG A 86 3.60 11.79 -7.55
C ARG A 86 3.09 10.56 -6.81
N LYS A 87 3.90 9.50 -6.71
CA LYS A 87 3.52 8.22 -6.11
C LYS A 87 4.67 7.66 -5.28
N SER A 88 4.33 7.05 -4.15
CA SER A 88 5.29 6.27 -3.36
C SER A 88 5.64 4.96 -4.06
N ASP A 89 6.79 4.39 -3.71
CA ASP A 89 7.22 3.07 -4.22
C ASP A 89 6.18 1.99 -3.94
N VAL A 90 5.57 1.99 -2.74
CA VAL A 90 4.47 1.06 -2.41
C VAL A 90 3.32 1.21 -3.41
N SER A 91 2.90 2.44 -3.72
CA SER A 91 1.83 2.68 -4.69
C SER A 91 2.22 2.23 -6.09
N LEU A 92 3.48 2.42 -6.51
CA LEU A 92 3.99 1.97 -7.79
C LEU A 92 4.03 0.45 -7.88
N ILE A 93 4.54 -0.23 -6.86
CA ILE A 93 4.54 -1.69 -6.77
C ILE A 93 3.11 -2.22 -6.93
N GLN A 94 2.17 -1.69 -6.14
CA GLN A 94 0.76 -2.11 -6.19
C GLN A 94 0.12 -1.81 -7.55
N GLN A 95 0.45 -0.69 -8.19
CA GLN A 95 -0.04 -0.39 -9.54
C GLN A 95 0.42 -1.44 -10.56
N VAL A 96 1.68 -1.89 -10.47
CA VAL A 96 2.26 -2.87 -11.40
C VAL A 96 1.70 -4.28 -11.17
N ILE A 97 1.48 -4.68 -9.91
CA ILE A 97 1.10 -6.07 -9.57
C ILE A 97 -0.41 -6.31 -9.40
N SER A 98 -1.22 -5.26 -9.28
CA SER A 98 -2.64 -5.44 -8.95
C SER A 98 -3.51 -5.85 -10.14
N GLY A 99 -3.17 -5.41 -11.36
CA GLY A 99 -4.00 -5.62 -12.55
C GLY A 99 -5.35 -4.88 -12.53
N ARG A 100 -5.52 -3.89 -11.64
CA ARG A 100 -6.80 -3.18 -11.43
C ARG A 100 -7.07 -2.04 -12.42
N THR A 101 -6.16 -1.79 -13.38
CA THR A 101 -6.24 -0.64 -14.30
C THR A 101 -6.19 -1.07 -15.77
N PRO A 102 -7.20 -1.78 -16.30
CA PRO A 102 -7.23 -2.12 -17.73
C PRO A 102 -7.12 -0.88 -18.63
N PRO A 103 -6.42 -0.94 -19.78
CA PRO A 103 -5.82 -2.14 -20.39
C PRO A 103 -4.44 -2.51 -19.82
N MET A 104 -3.92 -1.82 -18.79
CA MET A 104 -2.63 -2.16 -18.19
C MET A 104 -2.69 -3.59 -17.62
N PRO A 105 -1.84 -4.51 -18.09
CA PRO A 105 -1.87 -5.89 -17.64
C PRO A 105 -1.34 -6.00 -16.21
N LYS A 106 -1.69 -7.12 -15.56
CA LYS A 106 -1.07 -7.51 -14.29
C LYS A 106 0.34 -8.05 -14.56
N PHE A 107 1.35 -7.47 -13.93
CA PHE A 107 2.71 -8.01 -13.97
C PHE A 107 3.03 -8.77 -12.69
N GLN A 108 3.98 -9.70 -12.77
CA GLN A 108 4.47 -10.49 -11.62
C GLN A 108 6.00 -10.56 -11.64
N PRO A 109 6.71 -9.42 -11.58
CA PRO A 109 8.17 -9.42 -11.60
C PRO A 109 8.73 -10.07 -10.33
N GLN A 110 9.95 -10.59 -10.43
CA GLN A 110 10.69 -10.99 -9.24
C GLN A 110 11.02 -9.76 -8.39
N THR A 111 11.25 -9.96 -7.09
CA THR A 111 11.50 -8.85 -6.15
C THR A 111 12.68 -7.97 -6.58
N ARG A 112 13.76 -8.58 -7.10
CA ARG A 112 14.90 -7.85 -7.65
C ARG A 112 14.53 -7.01 -8.88
N ASP A 113 13.78 -7.59 -9.82
CA ASP A 113 13.40 -6.89 -11.06
C ASP A 113 12.48 -5.70 -10.77
N MET A 114 11.59 -5.83 -9.79
CA MET A 114 10.79 -4.70 -9.33
C MET A 114 11.63 -3.60 -8.67
N ALA A 115 12.61 -3.96 -7.84
CA ALA A 115 13.50 -2.98 -7.22
C ALA A 115 14.32 -2.24 -8.30
N ASP A 116 14.85 -2.97 -9.27
CA ASP A 116 15.57 -2.40 -10.42
C ASP A 116 14.66 -1.46 -11.22
N LEU A 117 13.42 -1.86 -11.50
CA LEU A 117 12.41 -1.03 -12.18
C LEU A 117 12.12 0.26 -11.40
N LEU A 118 11.91 0.19 -10.09
CA LEU A 118 11.66 1.38 -9.26
C LEU A 118 12.84 2.36 -9.31
N SER A 119 14.08 1.88 -9.21
CA SER A 119 15.28 2.73 -9.33
C SER A 119 15.41 3.41 -10.69
N TYR A 120 14.87 2.80 -11.76
CA TYR A 120 14.76 3.47 -13.06
C TYR A 120 13.65 4.52 -13.08
N LEU A 121 12.45 4.19 -12.58
CA LEU A 121 11.30 5.10 -12.50
C LEU A 121 11.58 6.34 -11.65
N GLU A 122 12.49 6.24 -10.67
CA GLU A 122 12.95 7.38 -9.87
C GLU A 122 13.63 8.47 -10.71
N LYS A 123 14.26 8.07 -11.83
CA LYS A 123 15.05 8.95 -12.71
C LYS A 123 14.28 9.51 -13.90
N LEU A 124 13.07 9.00 -14.16
CA LEU A 124 12.14 9.54 -15.16
C LEU A 124 11.51 10.83 -14.65
#